data_AF-V4NXJ1-F1
#
_entry.id   AF-V4NXJ1-F1
#
_cell.length_a   1.000
_cell.length_b   1.000
_cell.length_c   1.000
_cell.angle_alpha   90.00
_cell.angle_beta   90.00
_cell.angle_gamma   90.00
#
_symmetry.space_group_name_H-M   'P 1'
#
loop_
_entity.id
_entity.type
_entity.pdbx_description
1 polymer ?
#
loop_
_entity_poly.entity_id
_entity_poly.type
_entity_poly.pdbx_seq_one_letter_code
_entity_poly.pdbx_strand_id
1 'polypeptide(L)'
;MATSFKRNITKILPPDHQTRVIREYRNLANLNQSAATGRVLNLSRVYRRHYKDVDYGNNPFFQSSLLNRCIILKHTLRLNERHFYHGSRRTVTKIILPYDHFDLRLGASSIYIGQVGFEQLARQYLSIDDFDKNPDMKILRLLDRLPSLDPFLVRETLARHGFRPDGIYLALSPADLGRMMRFTSSEIERLVNTALGEHYSGASMKLGNKILSDELDRELMPLKTTFRMTEHEFTEGIFAWRGFLYYKWRYLELQDQLRVVLSGIGTYQPSGMHDDRVKDYLEQARVRLAKGMARALNQAYEVLKIYDSAYTDLVSRSKPGPFKRFLLNGSGLFTELGEIIGTLDHISSFWTFRMNKAIQTGKPMKAVEYADVLMDFESGLNHLFEDRPTFNMTTSGFMRAQIPAA
;
A
#
# COMPACT_ATOMS: atom_id res chain seq x y z
N MET A 1 -28.66 6.63 75.85
CA MET A 1 -28.95 6.94 74.43
C MET A 1 -27.89 7.92 73.93
N ALA A 2 -26.77 7.38 73.44
CA ALA A 2 -25.58 8.13 73.07
C ALA A 2 -25.48 8.28 71.54
N THR A 3 -25.54 9.51 71.06
CA THR A 3 -25.45 9.89 69.65
C THR A 3 -23.97 9.99 69.25
N SER A 4 -23.49 8.99 68.51
CA SER A 4 -22.09 8.89 68.06
C SER A 4 -21.87 9.63 66.74
N PHE A 5 -20.98 10.61 66.77
CA PHE A 5 -20.29 11.19 65.63
C PHE A 5 -19.54 10.11 64.84
N LYS A 6 -19.84 9.93 63.54
CA LYS A 6 -18.93 9.28 62.59
C LYS A 6 -18.74 10.18 61.37
N ARG A 7 -17.51 10.72 61.25
CA ARG A 7 -16.98 11.38 60.06
C ARG A 7 -16.99 10.40 58.88
N ASN A 8 -17.75 10.69 57.83
CA ASN A 8 -17.60 10.02 56.54
C ASN A 8 -16.42 10.66 55.80
N ILE A 9 -15.27 10.00 55.83
CA ILE A 9 -14.14 10.29 54.95
C ILE A 9 -14.47 9.64 53.60
N THR A 10 -14.98 10.43 52.66
CA THR A 10 -15.10 10.02 51.26
C THR A 10 -13.68 9.97 50.70
N LYS A 11 -13.11 8.77 50.60
CA LYS A 11 -11.85 8.53 49.88
C LYS A 11 -12.06 8.95 48.42
N ILE A 12 -11.39 10.04 48.02
CA ILE A 12 -11.18 10.37 46.62
C ILE A 12 -10.27 9.27 46.06
N LEU A 13 -10.86 8.32 45.34
CA LEU A 13 -10.11 7.37 44.52
C LEU A 13 -9.43 8.17 43.40
N PRO A 14 -8.12 7.98 43.14
CA PRO A 14 -7.47 8.57 41.99
C PRO A 14 -8.12 8.02 40.71
N PRO A 15 -8.20 8.81 39.62
CA PRO A 15 -8.74 8.31 38.37
C PRO A 15 -7.88 7.14 37.87
N ASP A 16 -8.53 5.98 37.77
CA ASP A 16 -7.97 4.74 37.25
C ASP A 16 -7.14 4.96 35.99
N HIS A 17 -6.03 4.23 35.92
CA HIS A 17 -5.27 3.99 34.70
C HIS A 17 -6.20 3.56 33.57
N GLN A 18 -6.58 4.50 32.71
CA GLN A 18 -7.00 4.18 31.35
C GLN A 18 -5.75 3.67 30.61
N THR A 19 -5.44 2.39 30.79
CA THR A 19 -4.66 1.61 29.82
C THR A 19 -5.48 1.66 28.53
N ARG A 20 -5.24 2.67 27.68
CA ARG A 20 -6.06 2.97 26.50
C ARG A 20 -5.86 1.91 25.41
N VAL A 21 -6.55 0.80 25.61
CA VAL A 21 -7.07 -0.22 24.69
C VAL A 21 -6.09 -0.74 23.64
N ILE A 22 -5.38 -1.81 23.98
CA ILE A 22 -5.03 -2.87 23.03
C ILE A 22 -6.35 -3.41 22.47
N ARG A 23 -6.50 -3.47 21.15
CA ARG A 23 -7.61 -4.20 20.54
C ARG A 23 -7.19 -5.64 20.29
N GLU A 24 -7.70 -6.56 21.10
CA GLU A 24 -7.64 -7.99 20.85
C GLU A 24 -8.61 -8.35 19.71
N TYR A 25 -8.08 -8.81 18.58
CA TYR A 25 -8.90 -9.29 17.47
C TYR A 25 -9.01 -10.81 17.53
N ARG A 26 -10.24 -11.34 17.59
CA ARG A 26 -10.50 -12.78 17.71
C ARG A 26 -10.47 -13.57 16.40
N ASN A 27 -10.12 -12.96 15.26
CA ASN A 27 -9.86 -13.70 14.01
C ASN A 27 -9.14 -12.82 12.97
N LEU A 28 -7.86 -13.12 12.71
CA LEU A 28 -7.06 -12.48 11.65
C LEU A 28 -6.88 -13.40 10.43
N ALA A 29 -7.62 -14.51 10.31
CA ALA A 29 -7.43 -15.50 9.26
C ALA A 29 -7.53 -14.91 7.83
N ASN A 30 -8.29 -13.83 7.65
CA ASN A 30 -8.41 -13.16 6.36
C ASN A 30 -7.11 -12.44 5.93
N LEU A 31 -6.19 -12.14 6.86
CA LEU A 31 -4.87 -11.56 6.57
C LEU A 31 -3.83 -12.62 6.15
N ASN A 32 -4.11 -13.91 6.33
CA ASN A 32 -3.19 -14.98 5.91
C ASN A 32 -3.14 -15.14 4.38
N GLN A 33 -4.26 -14.87 3.69
CA GLN A 33 -4.39 -15.14 2.26
C GLN A 33 -3.64 -14.12 1.40
N SER A 34 -3.55 -12.87 1.84
CA SER A 34 -2.87 -11.80 1.11
C SER A 34 -1.42 -11.62 1.58
N ALA A 35 -0.45 -11.85 0.69
CA ALA A 35 0.91 -11.32 0.85
C ALA A 35 0.96 -9.95 0.21
N ALA A 36 1.71 -9.02 0.82
CA ALA A 36 2.09 -7.71 0.26
C ALA A 36 1.04 -7.09 -0.67
N THR A 37 -0.19 -6.86 -0.18
CA THR A 37 -1.14 -6.01 -0.93
C THR A 37 -0.72 -4.56 -0.76
N GLY A 38 -1.19 -3.66 -1.62
CA GLY A 38 -0.92 -2.22 -1.48
C GLY A 38 -1.31 -1.62 -0.12
N ARG A 39 -1.94 -2.39 0.78
CA ARG A 39 -2.26 -1.97 2.16
C ARG A 39 -1.65 -2.83 3.25
N VAL A 40 -1.09 -4.00 2.96
CA VAL A 40 -0.64 -4.96 3.99
C VAL A 40 0.79 -5.41 3.72
N LEU A 41 1.70 -5.11 4.63
CA LEU A 41 3.03 -5.70 4.70
C LEU A 41 3.04 -6.79 5.79
N ASN A 42 3.08 -8.05 5.36
CA ASN A 42 2.90 -9.21 6.25
C ASN A 42 4.25 -9.89 6.58
N LEU A 43 5.01 -9.28 7.49
CA LEU A 43 6.33 -9.79 7.91
C LEU A 43 6.22 -11.12 8.68
N SER A 44 5.12 -11.35 9.38
CA SER A 44 4.77 -12.64 9.98
C SER A 44 4.81 -13.80 8.97
N ARG A 45 4.26 -13.58 7.76
CA ARG A 45 4.29 -14.57 6.68
C ARG A 45 5.69 -14.74 6.09
N VAL A 46 6.48 -13.68 5.99
CA VAL A 46 7.88 -13.74 5.54
C VAL A 46 8.68 -14.60 6.52
N TYR A 47 8.57 -14.31 7.83
CA TYR A 47 9.22 -15.11 8.88
C TYR A 47 8.88 -16.59 8.75
N ARG A 48 7.60 -16.97 8.67
CA ARG A 48 7.21 -18.39 8.53
C ARG A 48 7.84 -19.11 7.35
N ARG A 49 8.11 -18.40 6.26
CA ARG A 49 8.64 -18.98 5.01
C ARG A 49 10.17 -18.98 4.98
N HIS A 50 10.77 -17.91 5.48
CA HIS A 50 12.18 -17.57 5.22
C HIS A 50 13.03 -17.46 6.49
N TYR A 51 12.52 -17.75 7.70
CA TYR A 51 13.31 -17.60 8.93
C TYR A 51 14.59 -18.44 8.99
N LYS A 52 14.68 -19.48 8.14
CA LYS A 52 15.86 -20.34 8.00
C LYS A 52 16.81 -19.88 6.90
N ASP A 53 16.37 -18.95 6.06
CA ASP A 53 17.14 -18.46 4.93
C ASP A 53 18.17 -17.45 5.46
N VAL A 54 19.38 -17.51 4.93
CA VAL A 54 20.49 -16.65 5.36
C VAL A 54 20.16 -15.17 5.13
N ASP A 55 19.47 -14.87 4.03
CA ASP A 55 19.09 -13.52 3.62
C ASP A 55 18.10 -12.85 4.60
N TYR A 56 17.29 -13.64 5.32
CA TYR A 56 16.39 -13.11 6.35
C TYR A 56 17.14 -12.43 7.49
N GLY A 57 18.26 -13.00 7.91
CA GLY A 57 19.08 -12.46 9.00
C GLY A 57 20.05 -11.36 8.57
N ASN A 58 20.57 -11.45 7.33
CA ASN A 58 21.65 -10.58 6.87
C ASN A 58 21.20 -9.14 6.61
N ASN A 59 20.05 -8.95 5.95
CA ASN A 59 19.51 -7.63 5.61
C ASN A 59 18.05 -7.52 6.09
N PRO A 60 17.83 -7.42 7.41
CA PRO A 60 16.48 -7.50 7.97
C PRO A 60 15.67 -6.22 7.68
N PHE A 61 14.34 -6.33 7.67
CA PHE A 61 13.46 -5.18 7.47
C PHE A 61 13.53 -4.18 8.62
N PHE A 62 13.50 -4.70 9.84
CA PHE A 62 13.73 -3.99 11.09
C PHE A 62 14.93 -4.60 11.82
N GLN A 63 15.60 -3.86 12.68
CA GLN A 63 16.57 -4.45 13.61
C GLN A 63 15.86 -5.31 14.66
N SER A 64 14.66 -4.91 15.09
CA SER A 64 13.83 -5.67 16.01
C SER A 64 13.29 -6.95 15.38
N SER A 65 13.65 -8.09 15.98
CA SER A 65 13.09 -9.39 15.59
C SER A 65 11.58 -9.46 15.81
N LEU A 66 11.04 -8.73 16.79
CA LEU A 66 9.59 -8.65 17.02
C LEU A 66 8.90 -7.95 15.84
N LEU A 67 9.44 -6.82 15.39
CA LEU A 67 8.87 -6.09 14.25
C LEU A 67 9.00 -6.88 12.94
N ASN A 68 10.06 -7.66 12.74
CA ASN A 68 10.18 -8.58 11.59
C ASN A 68 9.20 -9.76 11.59
N ARG A 69 8.31 -9.85 12.58
CA ARG A 69 7.24 -10.85 12.67
C ARG A 69 5.85 -10.22 12.78
N CYS A 70 5.76 -8.89 12.71
CA CYS A 70 4.49 -8.19 12.79
C CYS A 70 3.73 -8.20 11.44
N ILE A 71 2.52 -7.65 11.46
CA ILE A 71 1.77 -7.29 10.24
C ILE A 71 1.54 -5.78 10.28
N ILE A 72 1.97 -5.08 9.24
CA ILE A 72 1.77 -3.64 9.08
C ILE A 72 0.64 -3.42 8.08
N LEU A 73 -0.33 -2.59 8.46
CA LEU A 73 -1.57 -2.38 7.70
C LEU A 73 -1.87 -0.88 7.56
N LYS A 74 -2.17 -0.44 6.34
CA LYS A 74 -2.87 0.83 6.09
C LYS A 74 -4.32 0.68 6.52
N HIS A 75 -4.65 1.36 7.60
CA HIS A 75 -5.93 1.24 8.29
C HIS A 75 -6.69 2.55 8.20
N THR A 76 -7.93 2.48 7.71
CA THR A 76 -8.85 3.61 7.82
C THR A 76 -9.51 3.59 9.19
N LEU A 77 -9.36 4.69 9.93
CA LEU A 77 -9.97 4.90 11.23
C LEU A 77 -11.50 4.90 11.14
N ARG A 78 -12.10 3.97 11.86
CA ARG A 78 -13.54 3.91 12.15
C ARG A 78 -13.94 5.07 13.06
N LEU A 79 -15.22 5.42 13.09
CA LEU A 79 -15.73 6.51 13.92
C LEU A 79 -15.27 6.42 15.38
N ASN A 80 -15.33 5.21 15.96
CA ASN A 80 -14.89 4.93 17.33
C ASN A 80 -13.37 4.77 17.52
N GLU A 81 -12.56 5.00 16.48
CA GLU A 81 -11.09 5.00 16.54
C GLU A 81 -10.53 6.41 16.32
N ARG A 82 -11.32 7.33 15.77
CA ARG A 82 -10.89 8.70 15.44
C ARG A 82 -10.40 9.48 16.66
N HIS A 83 -10.95 9.22 17.85
CA HIS A 83 -10.53 9.88 19.09
C HIS A 83 -9.09 9.54 19.53
N PHE A 84 -8.44 8.55 18.91
CA PHE A 84 -7.02 8.25 19.15
C PHE A 84 -6.08 9.26 18.49
N TYR A 85 -6.59 10.23 17.74
CA TYR A 85 -5.82 11.25 17.06
C TYR A 85 -6.41 12.64 17.33
N HIS A 86 -5.53 13.63 17.49
CA HIS A 86 -5.93 15.03 17.69
C HIS A 86 -6.33 15.74 16.38
N GLY A 87 -6.10 15.11 15.22
CA GLY A 87 -6.34 15.70 13.89
C GLY A 87 -7.40 14.98 13.07
N SER A 88 -7.68 15.50 11.88
CA SER A 88 -8.65 14.95 10.91
C SER A 88 -8.14 13.72 10.14
N ARG A 89 -7.02 13.13 10.57
CA ARG A 89 -6.39 11.99 9.89
C ARG A 89 -7.38 10.84 9.76
N ARG A 90 -7.52 10.30 8.54
CA ARG A 90 -8.46 9.20 8.23
C ARG A 90 -7.77 7.87 8.04
N THR A 91 -6.62 7.87 7.39
CA THR A 91 -5.79 6.67 7.17
C THR A 91 -4.55 6.75 8.02
N VAL A 92 -4.27 5.67 8.74
CA VAL A 92 -3.13 5.52 9.65
C VAL A 92 -2.44 4.20 9.39
N THR A 93 -1.25 4.04 9.93
CA THR A 93 -0.54 2.76 9.88
C THR A 93 -0.71 2.02 11.20
N LYS A 94 -1.24 0.80 11.10
CA LYS A 94 -1.49 -0.09 12.22
C LYS A 94 -0.41 -1.16 12.25
N ILE A 95 0.18 -1.36 13.42
CA ILE A 95 1.09 -2.46 13.71
C ILE A 95 0.28 -3.52 14.45
N ILE A 96 0.26 -4.74 13.91
CA ILE A 96 -0.42 -5.89 14.49
C ILE A 96 0.66 -6.89 14.91
N LEU A 97 0.64 -7.28 16.19
CA LEU A 97 1.56 -8.21 16.81
C LEU A 97 0.81 -9.51 17.10
N PRO A 98 0.89 -10.53 16.22
CA PRO A 98 0.27 -11.83 16.47
C PRO A 98 0.77 -12.45 17.76
N TYR A 99 -0.12 -13.08 18.53
CA TYR A 99 0.29 -13.88 19.69
C TYR A 99 1.04 -15.14 19.25
N ASP A 100 0.62 -15.72 18.12
CA ASP A 100 1.33 -16.78 17.43
C ASP A 100 1.38 -16.48 15.92
N HIS A 101 2.58 -16.52 15.36
CA HIS A 101 2.83 -16.26 13.95
C HIS A 101 2.41 -17.44 13.05
N PHE A 102 2.35 -18.66 13.60
CA PHE A 102 1.87 -19.86 12.92
C PHE A 102 0.35 -20.00 13.00
N ASP A 103 -0.28 -19.48 14.06
CA ASP A 103 -1.73 -19.49 14.23
C ASP A 103 -2.33 -18.11 14.57
N LEU A 104 -2.69 -17.36 13.51
CA LEU A 104 -3.35 -16.07 13.62
C LEU A 104 -4.77 -16.12 14.23
N ARG A 105 -5.35 -17.31 14.47
CA ARG A 105 -6.66 -17.45 15.12
C ARG A 105 -6.59 -17.19 16.62
N LEU A 106 -5.41 -17.33 17.23
CA LEU A 106 -5.18 -17.02 18.64
C LEU A 106 -5.30 -15.52 18.93
N GLY A 107 -5.26 -14.69 17.89
CA GLY A 107 -5.44 -13.24 17.98
C GLY A 107 -4.12 -12.48 17.99
N ALA A 108 -4.21 -11.20 18.32
CA ALA A 108 -3.09 -10.28 18.27
C ALA A 108 -3.34 -9.05 19.14
N SER A 109 -2.24 -8.44 19.57
CA SER A 109 -2.22 -7.05 20.01
C SER A 109 -2.07 -6.11 18.82
N SER A 110 -2.55 -4.88 18.92
CA SER A 110 -2.31 -3.89 17.88
C SER A 110 -2.26 -2.46 18.41
N ILE A 111 -1.44 -1.65 17.74
CA ILE A 111 -1.24 -0.23 18.03
C ILE A 111 -1.23 0.55 16.71
N TYR A 112 -1.55 1.84 16.77
CA TYR A 112 -1.49 2.74 15.61
C TYR A 112 -0.33 3.72 15.75
N ILE A 113 0.41 3.93 14.66
CA ILE A 113 1.55 4.84 14.65
C ILE A 113 1.07 6.28 14.84
N GLY A 114 1.62 6.96 15.86
CA GLY A 114 1.30 8.36 16.16
C GLY A 114 -0.05 8.57 16.87
N GLN A 115 -0.67 7.52 17.40
CA GLN A 115 -1.83 7.68 18.27
C GLN A 115 -1.49 8.42 19.58
N VAL A 116 -2.51 8.95 20.25
CA VAL A 116 -2.36 9.48 21.62
C VAL A 116 -1.79 8.39 22.54
N GLY A 117 -0.67 8.68 23.20
CA GLY A 117 0.05 7.72 24.05
C GLY A 117 0.95 6.73 23.29
N PHE A 118 1.20 6.94 21.99
CA PHE A 118 2.00 6.02 21.17
C PHE A 118 3.39 5.74 21.73
N GLU A 119 4.09 6.74 22.28
CA GLU A 119 5.44 6.52 22.83
C GLU A 119 5.45 5.53 24.00
N GLN A 120 4.50 5.65 24.92
CA GLN A 120 4.37 4.70 26.03
C GLN A 120 4.06 3.29 25.51
N LEU A 121 3.15 3.18 24.54
CA LEU A 121 2.80 1.90 23.93
C LEU A 121 3.98 1.28 23.20
N ALA A 122 4.76 2.05 22.45
CA ALA A 122 5.91 1.52 21.72
C ALA A 122 7.08 1.13 22.65
N ARG A 123 7.29 1.81 23.79
CA ARG A 123 8.20 1.31 24.84
C ARG A 123 7.75 -0.05 25.37
N GLN A 124 6.47 -0.15 25.71
CA GLN A 124 5.91 -1.36 26.34
C GLN A 124 5.82 -2.55 25.39
N TYR A 125 5.39 -2.34 24.14
CA TYR A 125 5.06 -3.41 23.21
C TYR A 125 6.09 -3.63 22.11
N LEU A 126 6.90 -2.62 21.77
CA LEU A 126 7.90 -2.72 20.71
C LEU A 126 9.34 -2.72 21.24
N SER A 127 9.53 -2.52 22.55
CA SER A 127 10.84 -2.36 23.20
C SER A 127 11.66 -1.22 22.57
N ILE A 128 11.00 -0.11 22.21
CA ILE A 128 11.64 1.09 21.66
C ILE A 128 11.76 2.14 22.77
N ASP A 129 12.95 2.33 23.32
CA ASP A 129 13.18 3.30 24.41
C ASP A 129 13.53 4.71 23.90
N ASP A 130 14.48 4.83 22.97
CA ASP A 130 14.91 6.10 22.36
C ASP A 130 14.29 6.27 20.97
N PHE A 131 13.20 7.05 20.88
CA PHE A 131 12.42 7.20 19.64
C PHE A 131 13.15 7.95 18.53
N ASP A 132 14.05 8.86 18.88
CA ASP A 132 14.70 9.73 17.89
C ASP A 132 15.92 9.05 17.27
N LYS A 133 16.61 8.20 18.04
CA LYS A 133 17.77 7.46 17.54
C LYS A 133 17.42 6.07 17.01
N ASN A 134 16.30 5.47 17.42
CA ASN A 134 15.95 4.12 17.00
C ASN A 134 15.66 4.05 15.48
N PRO A 135 16.40 3.23 14.72
CA PRO A 135 16.23 3.12 13.27
C PRO A 135 14.89 2.49 12.88
N ASP A 136 14.37 1.55 13.65
CA ASP A 136 13.06 0.95 13.39
C ASP A 136 11.94 1.99 13.51
N MET A 137 12.06 2.91 14.47
CA MET A 137 11.12 4.03 14.57
C MET A 137 11.19 4.96 13.35
N LYS A 138 12.38 5.18 12.76
CA LYS A 138 12.51 5.92 11.50
C LYS A 138 11.79 5.19 10.36
N ILE A 139 11.98 3.88 10.21
CA ILE A 139 11.31 3.07 9.21
C ILE A 139 9.79 3.11 9.41
N LEU A 140 9.30 2.91 10.64
CA LEU A 140 7.87 2.98 10.96
C LEU A 140 7.26 4.35 10.64
N ARG A 141 7.97 5.46 10.91
CA ARG A 141 7.54 6.82 10.53
C ARG A 141 7.51 7.00 9.00
N LEU A 142 8.47 6.44 8.27
CA LEU A 142 8.48 6.47 6.80
C LEU A 142 7.30 5.69 6.24
N LEU A 143 7.12 4.44 6.69
CA LEU A 143 5.97 3.63 6.32
C LEU A 143 4.68 4.35 6.64
N ASP A 144 4.59 5.07 7.75
CA ASP A 144 3.37 5.76 8.14
C ASP A 144 2.94 6.89 7.20
N ARG A 145 3.92 7.59 6.62
CA ARG A 145 3.70 8.65 5.63
C ARG A 145 3.33 8.11 4.25
N LEU A 146 3.65 6.85 3.97
CA LEU A 146 3.32 6.29 2.66
C LEU A 146 1.80 6.20 2.46
N PRO A 147 1.32 6.40 1.24
CA PRO A 147 -0.08 6.18 0.90
C PRO A 147 -0.46 4.69 0.86
N SER A 148 0.47 3.85 0.41
CA SER A 148 0.35 2.42 0.21
C SER A 148 1.58 1.71 0.80
N LEU A 149 1.48 0.40 0.94
CA LEU A 149 2.58 -0.48 1.31
C LEU A 149 2.95 -1.40 0.14
N ASP A 150 2.75 -0.93 -1.09
CA ASP A 150 3.19 -1.72 -2.25
C ASP A 150 4.72 -1.84 -2.26
N PRO A 151 5.27 -2.98 -2.73
CA PRO A 151 6.69 -3.27 -2.65
C PRO A 151 7.61 -2.21 -3.25
N PHE A 152 7.20 -1.62 -4.39
CA PHE A 152 8.04 -0.70 -5.15
C PHE A 152 8.14 0.65 -4.44
N LEU A 153 7.01 1.17 -3.95
CA LEU A 153 6.99 2.41 -3.18
C LEU A 153 7.73 2.26 -1.85
N VAL A 154 7.52 1.15 -1.14
CA VAL A 154 8.21 0.89 0.13
C VAL A 154 9.72 0.80 -0.11
N ARG A 155 10.16 -0.02 -1.07
CA ARG A 155 11.59 -0.18 -1.39
C ARG A 155 12.22 1.16 -1.77
N GLU A 156 11.61 1.90 -2.68
CA GLU A 156 12.13 3.19 -3.14
C GLU A 156 12.27 4.18 -1.98
N THR A 157 11.24 4.27 -1.14
CA THR A 157 11.24 5.20 -0.01
C THR A 157 12.29 4.84 1.02
N LEU A 158 12.42 3.56 1.36
CA LEU A 158 13.45 3.10 2.30
C LEU A 158 14.85 3.31 1.74
N ALA A 159 15.08 2.98 0.46
CA ALA A 159 16.37 3.14 -0.19
C ALA A 159 16.83 4.60 -0.21
N ARG A 160 15.94 5.56 -0.49
CA ARG A 160 16.22 7.01 -0.41
C ARG A 160 16.63 7.48 0.99
N HIS A 161 16.24 6.76 2.03
CA HIS A 161 16.58 7.06 3.42
C HIS A 161 17.70 6.16 3.98
N GLY A 162 18.40 5.41 3.11
CA GLY A 162 19.53 4.57 3.50
C GLY A 162 19.17 3.20 4.05
N PHE A 163 17.90 2.80 4.00
CA PHE A 163 17.44 1.47 4.43
C PHE A 163 17.26 0.55 3.23
N ARG A 164 17.96 -0.58 3.20
CA ARG A 164 17.91 -1.56 2.09
C ARG A 164 17.65 -2.96 2.63
N PRO A 165 16.41 -3.26 3.06
CA PRO A 165 16.07 -4.60 3.49
C PRO A 165 16.10 -5.56 2.29
N ASP A 166 16.27 -6.84 2.59
CA ASP A 166 16.30 -7.86 1.55
C ASP A 166 14.98 -7.93 0.74
N GLY A 167 15.08 -8.33 -0.53
CA GLY A 167 13.94 -8.45 -1.44
C GLY A 167 12.85 -9.40 -0.92
N ILE A 168 13.22 -10.43 -0.14
CA ILE A 168 12.25 -11.39 0.43
C ILE A 168 11.16 -10.72 1.27
N TYR A 169 11.45 -9.57 1.89
CA TYR A 169 10.50 -8.84 2.73
C TYR A 169 9.43 -8.09 1.93
N LEU A 170 9.70 -7.83 0.65
CA LEU A 170 8.85 -7.07 -0.26
C LEU A 170 8.39 -7.92 -1.46
N ALA A 171 8.51 -9.24 -1.38
CA ALA A 171 8.08 -10.13 -2.43
C ALA A 171 6.55 -10.09 -2.65
N LEU A 172 6.15 -10.04 -3.92
CA LEU A 172 4.74 -10.18 -4.32
C LEU A 172 4.19 -11.57 -3.97
N SER A 173 2.87 -11.67 -3.81
CA SER A 173 2.26 -12.99 -3.60
C SER A 173 2.47 -13.89 -4.82
N PRO A 174 2.63 -15.23 -4.66
CA PRO A 174 2.82 -16.13 -5.80
C PRO A 174 1.68 -16.05 -6.84
N ALA A 175 0.45 -15.81 -6.38
CA ALA A 175 -0.71 -15.66 -7.25
C ALA A 175 -0.63 -14.36 -8.06
N ASP A 176 -0.21 -13.25 -7.45
CA ASP A 176 -0.06 -11.96 -8.12
C ASP A 176 1.12 -12.00 -9.09
N LEU A 177 2.26 -12.56 -8.66
CA LEU A 177 3.42 -12.77 -9.51
C LEU A 177 3.05 -13.63 -10.74
N GLY A 178 2.25 -14.70 -10.55
CA GLY A 178 1.69 -15.51 -11.64
C GLY A 178 0.90 -14.73 -12.68
N ARG A 179 0.02 -13.81 -12.24
CA ARG A 179 -0.80 -12.97 -13.14
C ARG A 179 0.03 -11.87 -13.79
N MET A 180 0.88 -11.22 -13.01
CA MET A 180 1.80 -10.17 -13.46
C MET A 180 2.80 -10.70 -14.50
N MET A 181 3.29 -11.93 -14.35
CA MET A 181 4.16 -12.58 -15.35
C MET A 181 3.47 -12.70 -16.70
N ARG A 182 2.23 -13.22 -16.75
CA ARG A 182 1.50 -13.34 -18.02
C ARG A 182 1.30 -11.99 -18.70
N PHE A 183 0.92 -10.97 -17.93
CA PHE A 183 0.80 -9.60 -18.43
C PHE A 183 2.14 -9.08 -18.98
N THR A 184 3.20 -9.18 -18.19
CA THR A 184 4.53 -8.66 -18.53
C THR A 184 5.09 -9.30 -19.79
N SER A 185 4.94 -10.61 -19.95
CA SER A 185 5.34 -11.31 -21.16
C SER A 185 4.63 -10.80 -22.41
N SER A 186 3.33 -10.49 -22.32
CA SER A 186 2.58 -9.90 -23.45
C SER A 186 2.99 -8.47 -23.76
N GLU A 187 3.34 -7.68 -22.75
CA GLU A 187 3.84 -6.32 -22.94
C GLU A 187 5.20 -6.31 -23.64
N ILE A 188 6.11 -7.19 -23.20
CA ILE A 188 7.49 -7.30 -23.71
C ILE A 188 7.54 -7.98 -25.08
N GLU A 189 6.52 -8.74 -25.45
CA GLU A 189 6.46 -9.43 -26.74
C GLU A 189 6.68 -8.48 -27.92
N ARG A 190 6.13 -7.27 -27.86
CA ARG A 190 6.34 -6.27 -28.92
C ARG A 190 7.82 -5.87 -29.04
N LEU A 191 8.50 -5.66 -27.92
CA LEU A 191 9.93 -5.35 -27.91
C LEU A 191 10.77 -6.51 -28.46
N VAL A 192 10.44 -7.73 -28.08
CA VAL A 192 11.14 -8.94 -28.54
C VAL A 192 10.95 -9.13 -30.05
N ASN A 193 9.72 -9.00 -30.54
CA ASN A 193 9.43 -9.15 -31.97
C ASN A 193 10.13 -8.08 -32.81
N THR A 194 10.21 -6.84 -32.31
CA THR A 194 10.97 -5.77 -32.96
C THR A 194 12.49 -6.02 -32.93
N ALA A 195 13.03 -6.53 -31.82
CA ALA A 195 14.47 -6.68 -31.64
C ALA A 195 15.05 -7.96 -32.28
N LEU A 196 14.28 -9.06 -32.31
CA LEU A 196 14.75 -10.40 -32.69
C LEU A 196 13.98 -11.03 -33.87
N GLY A 197 12.93 -10.36 -34.37
CA GLY A 197 12.04 -10.90 -35.41
C GLY A 197 11.03 -11.93 -34.88
N GLU A 198 10.08 -12.36 -35.72
CA GLU A 198 8.99 -13.29 -35.32
C GLU A 198 9.43 -14.74 -35.08
N HIS A 199 10.72 -15.07 -35.27
CA HIS A 199 11.20 -16.46 -35.26
C HIS A 199 11.52 -17.04 -33.88
N TYR A 200 11.41 -16.26 -32.80
CA TYR A 200 11.75 -16.70 -31.44
C TYR A 200 10.51 -16.87 -30.54
N SER A 201 9.73 -17.93 -30.81
CA SER A 201 8.62 -18.32 -29.93
C SER A 201 9.13 -18.60 -28.50
N GLY A 202 8.53 -17.94 -27.50
CA GLY A 202 8.87 -18.10 -26.08
C GLY A 202 10.00 -17.21 -25.55
N ALA A 203 10.67 -16.40 -26.38
CA ALA A 203 11.69 -15.45 -25.90
C ALA A 203 11.10 -14.35 -25.01
N SER A 204 9.88 -13.88 -25.31
CA SER A 204 9.15 -12.88 -24.52
C SER A 204 8.83 -13.37 -23.11
N MET A 205 8.45 -14.65 -22.97
CA MET A 205 8.24 -15.28 -21.66
C MET A 205 9.54 -15.38 -20.86
N LYS A 206 10.65 -15.79 -21.50
CA LYS A 206 11.96 -15.86 -20.83
C LYS A 206 12.44 -14.49 -20.38
N LEU A 207 12.36 -13.48 -21.25
CA LEU A 207 12.80 -12.12 -20.95
C LEU A 207 11.90 -11.47 -19.88
N GLY A 208 10.57 -11.65 -19.99
CA GLY A 208 9.62 -11.19 -18.99
C GLY A 208 9.88 -11.78 -17.62
N ASN A 209 10.14 -13.09 -17.54
CA ASN A 209 10.49 -13.75 -16.27
C ASN A 209 11.77 -13.15 -15.65
N LYS A 210 12.77 -12.87 -16.47
CA LYS A 210 14.04 -12.28 -16.01
C LYS A 210 13.93 -10.83 -15.58
N ILE A 211 13.08 -10.04 -16.24
CA ILE A 211 12.81 -8.67 -15.79
C ILE A 211 12.09 -8.71 -14.45
N LEU A 212 11.22 -9.69 -14.21
CA LEU A 212 10.46 -9.79 -12.97
C LEU A 212 11.19 -10.50 -11.82
N SER A 213 12.25 -11.25 -12.08
CA SER A 213 13.08 -11.85 -11.04
C SER A 213 13.84 -10.79 -10.24
N ASP A 214 14.15 -11.13 -8.99
CA ASP A 214 15.03 -10.29 -8.15
C ASP A 214 16.50 -10.43 -8.53
N GLU A 215 16.84 -11.43 -9.33
CA GLU A 215 18.17 -11.65 -9.89
C GLU A 215 18.30 -10.92 -11.24
N LEU A 216 19.24 -9.98 -11.29
CA LEU A 216 19.68 -9.38 -12.55
C LEU A 216 20.59 -10.36 -13.26
N ASP A 217 19.98 -11.21 -14.09
CA ASP A 217 20.71 -12.23 -14.82
C ASP A 217 21.70 -11.65 -15.81
N ARG A 218 22.82 -12.37 -16.03
CA ARG A 218 23.77 -12.07 -17.11
C ARG A 218 23.10 -11.94 -18.47
N GLU A 219 21.96 -12.60 -18.66
CA GLU A 219 21.17 -12.53 -19.89
C GLU A 219 20.50 -11.17 -20.13
N LEU A 220 20.36 -10.31 -19.12
CA LEU A 220 19.88 -8.94 -19.27
C LEU A 220 21.00 -7.95 -19.65
N MET A 221 22.27 -8.35 -19.57
CA MET A 221 23.43 -7.50 -19.88
C MET A 221 23.45 -6.93 -21.30
N PRO A 222 22.96 -7.62 -22.35
CA PRO A 222 22.82 -7.01 -23.67
C PRO A 222 21.98 -5.73 -23.66
N LEU A 223 20.91 -5.66 -22.84
CA LEU A 223 20.10 -4.45 -22.71
C LEU A 223 20.89 -3.30 -22.08
N LYS A 224 21.73 -3.59 -21.07
CA LYS A 224 22.63 -2.59 -20.47
C LYS A 224 23.54 -1.95 -21.52
N THR A 225 24.16 -2.78 -22.36
CA THR A 225 25.05 -2.32 -23.44
C THR A 225 24.29 -1.48 -24.46
N THR A 226 23.10 -1.93 -24.87
CA THR A 226 22.25 -1.20 -25.82
C THR A 226 21.86 0.19 -25.31
N PHE A 227 21.49 0.31 -24.02
CA PHE A 227 21.17 1.59 -23.42
C PHE A 227 22.40 2.40 -22.97
N ARG A 228 23.62 1.87 -23.13
CA ARG A 228 24.87 2.50 -22.67
C ARG A 228 24.75 2.97 -21.22
N MET A 229 24.31 2.07 -20.35
CA MET A 229 24.14 2.34 -18.92
C MET A 229 25.32 1.74 -18.15
N THR A 230 25.69 2.41 -17.06
CA THR A 230 26.50 1.80 -16.01
C THR A 230 25.73 0.66 -15.34
N GLU A 231 26.41 -0.18 -14.57
CA GLU A 231 25.77 -1.27 -13.83
C GLU A 231 24.75 -0.77 -12.80
N HIS A 232 25.09 0.31 -12.09
CA HIS A 232 24.20 0.95 -11.14
C HIS A 232 22.96 1.53 -11.83
N GLU A 233 23.15 2.31 -12.90
CA GLU A 233 22.04 2.87 -13.68
C GLU A 233 21.12 1.79 -14.25
N PHE A 234 21.68 0.66 -14.70
CA PHE A 234 20.89 -0.44 -15.22
C PHE A 234 20.08 -1.14 -14.12
N THR A 235 20.67 -1.35 -12.95
CA THR A 235 19.99 -1.96 -11.80
C THR A 235 18.79 -1.12 -11.36
N GLU A 236 19.00 0.19 -11.18
CA GLU A 236 17.92 1.13 -10.83
C GLU A 236 16.89 1.24 -11.96
N GLY A 237 17.34 1.22 -13.22
CA GLY A 237 16.48 1.25 -14.39
C GLY A 237 15.56 0.05 -14.50
N ILE A 238 16.07 -1.17 -14.31
CA ILE A 238 15.26 -2.39 -14.30
C ILE A 238 14.27 -2.35 -13.13
N PHE A 239 14.69 -1.88 -11.95
CA PHE A 239 13.76 -1.69 -10.83
C PHE A 239 12.61 -0.73 -11.18
N ALA A 240 12.92 0.42 -11.78
CA ALA A 240 11.91 1.38 -12.23
C ALA A 240 10.94 0.74 -13.24
N TRP A 241 11.46 -0.03 -14.20
CA TRP A 241 10.64 -0.72 -15.20
C TRP A 241 9.71 -1.76 -14.57
N ARG A 242 10.23 -2.60 -13.65
CA ARG A 242 9.43 -3.58 -12.89
C ARG A 242 8.28 -2.91 -12.16
N GLY A 243 8.54 -1.79 -11.49
CA GLY A 243 7.50 -1.04 -10.78
C GLY A 243 6.42 -0.50 -11.71
N PHE A 244 6.79 0.01 -12.88
CA PHE A 244 5.80 0.46 -13.88
C PHE A 244 4.98 -0.67 -14.48
N LEU A 245 5.59 -1.82 -14.77
CA LEU A 245 4.87 -3.01 -15.20
C LEU A 245 3.86 -3.46 -14.12
N TYR A 246 4.25 -3.37 -12.84
CA TYR A 246 3.37 -3.66 -11.71
C TYR A 246 2.19 -2.69 -11.64
N TYR A 247 2.44 -1.38 -11.67
CA TYR A 247 1.37 -0.40 -11.58
C TYR A 247 0.45 -0.43 -12.80
N LYS A 248 0.99 -0.67 -14.01
CA LYS A 248 0.18 -0.82 -15.22
C LYS A 248 -0.72 -2.06 -15.15
N TRP A 249 -0.19 -3.19 -14.70
CA TRP A 249 -0.96 -4.40 -14.46
C TRP A 249 -2.07 -4.18 -13.41
N ARG A 250 -1.73 -3.60 -12.25
CA ARG A 250 -2.70 -3.29 -11.19
C ARG A 250 -3.76 -2.31 -11.65
N TYR A 251 -3.40 -1.32 -12.44
CA TYR A 251 -4.33 -0.37 -13.04
C TYR A 251 -5.40 -1.10 -13.86
N LEU A 252 -5.01 -2.01 -14.75
CA LEU A 252 -5.95 -2.79 -15.57
C LEU A 252 -6.88 -3.66 -14.70
N GLU A 253 -6.33 -4.38 -13.72
CA GLU A 253 -7.17 -5.17 -12.79
C GLU A 253 -8.14 -4.28 -12.00
N LEU A 254 -7.72 -3.09 -11.59
CA LEU A 254 -8.56 -2.14 -10.86
C LEU A 254 -9.67 -1.55 -11.72
N GLN A 255 -9.47 -1.34 -13.02
CA GLN A 255 -10.53 -0.86 -13.90
C GLN A 255 -11.75 -1.81 -13.86
N ASP A 256 -11.52 -3.11 -13.94
CA ASP A 256 -12.60 -4.10 -13.92
C ASP A 256 -13.24 -4.22 -12.54
N GLN A 257 -12.45 -4.21 -11.48
CA GLN A 257 -12.97 -4.21 -10.12
C GLN A 257 -13.82 -2.97 -9.82
N LEU A 258 -13.37 -1.78 -10.25
CA LEU A 258 -14.10 -0.54 -10.03
C LEU A 258 -15.41 -0.48 -10.81
N ARG A 259 -15.52 -1.13 -11.97
CA ARG A 259 -16.82 -1.28 -12.65
C ARG A 259 -17.82 -2.02 -11.77
N VAL A 260 -17.40 -3.10 -11.09
CA VAL A 260 -18.25 -3.83 -10.15
C VAL A 260 -18.61 -2.96 -8.95
N VAL A 261 -17.65 -2.20 -8.40
CA VAL A 261 -17.90 -1.28 -7.28
C VAL A 261 -18.88 -0.20 -7.69
N LEU A 262 -18.70 0.47 -8.83
CA LEU A 262 -19.57 1.55 -9.29
C LEU A 262 -21.00 1.06 -9.56
N SER A 263 -21.15 -0.11 -10.20
CA SER A 263 -22.45 -0.75 -10.37
C SER A 263 -23.10 -1.08 -9.02
N GLY A 264 -22.32 -1.63 -8.09
CA GLY A 264 -22.76 -1.91 -6.72
C GLY A 264 -23.17 -0.65 -5.96
N ILE A 265 -22.36 0.42 -6.01
CA ILE A 265 -22.67 1.72 -5.40
C ILE A 265 -23.88 2.36 -6.08
N GLY A 266 -24.17 2.09 -7.35
CA GLY A 266 -25.38 2.58 -8.01
C GLY A 266 -26.64 1.85 -7.56
N THR A 267 -26.55 0.54 -7.33
CA THR A 267 -27.72 -0.35 -7.16
C THR A 267 -28.00 -0.75 -5.71
N TYR A 268 -27.00 -0.68 -4.83
CA TYR A 268 -27.11 -1.18 -3.46
C TYR A 268 -28.19 -0.43 -2.66
N GLN A 269 -29.06 -1.21 -2.02
CA GLN A 269 -30.14 -0.72 -1.16
C GLN A 269 -29.81 -1.05 0.30
N PRO A 270 -29.46 -0.06 1.14
CA PRO A 270 -29.28 -0.28 2.57
C PRO A 270 -30.61 -0.54 3.25
N SER A 271 -30.57 -1.21 4.41
CA SER A 271 -31.77 -1.51 5.21
C SER A 271 -32.06 -0.48 6.30
N GLY A 272 -33.30 -0.50 6.79
CA GLY A 272 -33.78 0.31 7.91
C GLY A 272 -34.47 1.61 7.47
N MET A 273 -35.05 2.33 8.44
CA MET A 273 -35.65 3.64 8.19
C MET A 273 -34.57 4.66 7.81
N HIS A 274 -34.86 5.45 6.79
CA HIS A 274 -34.02 6.56 6.36
C HIS A 274 -34.49 7.84 7.04
N ASP A 275 -33.57 8.56 7.67
CA ASP A 275 -33.74 10.01 7.86
C ASP A 275 -33.53 10.66 6.48
N ASP A 276 -34.36 11.65 6.12
CA ASP A 276 -34.28 12.39 4.86
C ASP A 276 -32.86 12.91 4.62
N ARG A 277 -32.17 13.35 5.68
CA ARG A 277 -30.77 13.81 5.60
C ARG A 277 -29.80 12.73 5.12
N VAL A 278 -29.97 11.50 5.60
CA VAL A 278 -29.12 10.37 5.20
C VAL A 278 -29.40 9.98 3.76
N LYS A 279 -30.67 10.01 3.36
CA LYS A 279 -31.08 9.72 1.98
C LYS A 279 -30.46 10.72 1.00
N ASP A 280 -30.61 12.02 1.27
CA ASP A 280 -30.06 13.10 0.45
C ASP A 280 -28.54 13.00 0.34
N TYR A 281 -27.86 12.71 1.46
CA TYR A 281 -26.42 12.49 1.47
C TYR A 281 -26.03 11.32 0.56
N LEU A 282 -26.70 10.17 0.68
CA LEU A 282 -26.39 8.97 -0.11
C LEU A 282 -26.56 9.19 -1.61
N GLU A 283 -27.63 9.89 -2.03
CA GLU A 283 -27.86 10.20 -3.44
C GLU A 283 -26.72 11.03 -4.04
N GLN A 284 -26.29 12.07 -3.31
CA GLN A 284 -25.19 12.92 -3.77
C GLN A 284 -23.82 12.22 -3.69
N ALA A 285 -23.59 11.42 -2.65
CA ALA A 285 -22.33 10.70 -2.44
C ALA A 285 -22.07 9.71 -3.58
N ARG A 286 -23.09 9.00 -4.07
CA ARG A 286 -22.96 8.08 -5.22
C ARG A 286 -22.41 8.80 -6.46
N VAL A 287 -22.91 9.99 -6.75
CA VAL A 287 -22.46 10.79 -7.90
C VAL A 287 -21.03 11.32 -7.70
N ARG A 288 -20.71 11.84 -6.51
CA ARG A 288 -19.37 12.35 -6.20
C ARG A 288 -18.32 11.24 -6.25
N LEU A 289 -18.64 10.06 -5.71
CA LEU A 289 -17.77 8.90 -5.75
C LEU A 289 -17.49 8.43 -7.18
N ALA A 290 -18.53 8.33 -8.03
CA ALA A 290 -18.35 7.93 -9.42
C ALA A 290 -17.41 8.89 -10.16
N LYS A 291 -17.59 10.21 -9.99
CA LYS A 291 -16.72 11.23 -10.58
C LYS A 291 -15.29 11.17 -10.01
N GLY A 292 -15.16 10.99 -8.70
CA GLY A 292 -13.86 10.90 -8.03
C GLY A 292 -13.04 9.68 -8.48
N MET A 293 -13.67 8.51 -8.56
CA MET A 293 -13.01 7.29 -9.05
C MET A 293 -12.59 7.41 -10.52
N ALA A 294 -13.44 8.00 -11.37
CA ALA A 294 -13.11 8.24 -12.78
C ALA A 294 -11.94 9.23 -12.92
N ARG A 295 -11.92 10.32 -12.14
CA ARG A 295 -10.81 11.28 -12.11
C ARG A 295 -9.50 10.61 -11.67
N ALA A 296 -9.55 9.78 -10.62
CA ALA A 296 -8.39 9.05 -10.12
C ALA A 296 -7.83 8.07 -11.17
N LEU A 297 -8.70 7.29 -11.84
CA LEU A 297 -8.28 6.41 -12.93
C LEU A 297 -7.63 7.19 -14.09
N ASN A 298 -8.23 8.30 -14.51
CA ASN A 298 -7.66 9.13 -15.58
C ASN A 298 -6.29 9.69 -15.18
N GLN A 299 -6.11 10.07 -13.91
CA GLN A 299 -4.82 10.55 -13.44
C GLN A 299 -3.75 9.45 -13.46
N ALA A 300 -4.07 8.23 -12.97
CA ALA A 300 -3.14 7.11 -13.07
C ALA A 300 -2.79 6.80 -14.54
N TYR A 301 -3.78 6.86 -15.44
CA TYR A 301 -3.56 6.69 -16.88
C TYR A 301 -2.55 7.70 -17.44
N GLU A 302 -2.70 9.00 -17.14
CA GLU A 302 -1.76 10.02 -17.65
C GLU A 302 -0.33 9.82 -17.13
N VAL A 303 -0.15 9.30 -15.92
CA VAL A 303 1.20 8.96 -15.41
C VAL A 303 1.76 7.73 -16.13
N LEU A 304 0.95 6.68 -16.32
CA LEU A 304 1.34 5.46 -17.04
C LEU A 304 1.64 5.73 -18.52
N LYS A 305 0.97 6.71 -19.12
CA LYS A 305 1.19 7.14 -20.51
C LYS A 305 2.60 7.65 -20.76
N ILE A 306 3.31 8.13 -19.74
CA ILE A 306 4.75 8.50 -19.83
C ILE A 306 5.58 7.26 -20.21
N TYR A 307 5.33 6.13 -19.55
CA TYR A 307 5.92 4.84 -19.89
C TYR A 307 5.50 4.38 -21.29
N ASP A 308 4.19 4.38 -21.58
CA ASP A 308 3.69 3.88 -22.87
C ASP A 308 4.26 4.65 -24.07
N SER A 309 4.40 5.97 -23.92
CA SER A 309 4.98 6.83 -24.95
C SER A 309 6.47 6.52 -25.14
N ALA A 310 7.24 6.42 -24.05
CA ALA A 310 8.66 6.09 -24.10
C ALA A 310 8.92 4.67 -24.65
N TYR A 311 8.06 3.72 -24.31
CA TYR A 311 8.12 2.34 -24.81
C TYR A 311 7.76 2.27 -26.30
N THR A 312 6.72 3.00 -26.74
CA THR A 312 6.35 3.09 -28.15
C THR A 312 7.46 3.72 -29.00
N ASP A 313 8.14 4.76 -28.49
CA ASP A 313 9.29 5.35 -29.17
C ASP A 313 10.45 4.36 -29.35
N LEU A 314 10.66 3.46 -28.37
CA LEU A 314 11.65 2.38 -28.48
C LEU A 314 11.24 1.35 -29.53
N VAL A 315 10.02 0.81 -29.44
CA VAL A 315 9.53 -0.32 -30.25
C VAL A 315 9.21 0.10 -31.69
N SER A 316 8.46 1.17 -31.88
CA SER A 316 7.95 1.55 -33.21
C SER A 316 8.85 2.55 -33.94
N ARG A 317 9.63 3.36 -33.20
CA ARG A 317 10.44 4.44 -33.79
C ARG A 317 11.94 4.20 -33.68
N SER A 318 12.37 3.08 -33.09
CA SER A 318 13.78 2.74 -32.86
C SER A 318 14.57 3.85 -32.14
N LYS A 319 13.90 4.59 -31.23
CA LYS A 319 14.51 5.68 -30.44
C LYS A 319 14.68 5.22 -28.99
N PRO A 320 15.87 4.74 -28.58
CA PRO A 320 16.09 4.26 -27.21
C PRO A 320 16.25 5.38 -26.17
N GLY A 321 16.54 6.62 -26.60
CA GLY A 321 16.79 7.75 -25.71
C GLY A 321 15.65 8.06 -24.73
N PRO A 322 14.38 8.23 -25.21
CA PRO A 322 13.23 8.41 -24.34
C PRO A 322 13.07 7.30 -23.30
N PHE A 323 13.18 6.04 -23.71
CA PHE A 323 13.06 4.90 -22.79
C PHE A 323 14.19 4.86 -21.77
N LYS A 324 15.44 5.12 -22.16
CA LYS A 324 16.57 5.28 -21.22
C LYS A 324 16.30 6.35 -20.17
N ARG A 325 15.84 7.53 -20.59
CA ARG A 325 15.50 8.62 -19.65
C ARG A 325 14.39 8.22 -18.70
N PHE A 326 13.39 7.49 -19.20
CA PHE A 326 12.34 6.94 -18.37
C PHE A 326 12.91 5.95 -17.33
N LEU A 327 13.75 5.00 -17.72
CA LEU A 327 14.35 4.04 -16.79
C LEU A 327 15.11 4.73 -15.65
N LEU A 328 15.87 5.78 -15.95
CA LEU A 328 16.68 6.50 -14.96
C LEU A 328 15.86 7.36 -13.98
N ASN A 329 14.67 7.82 -14.38
CA ASN A 329 13.90 8.79 -13.60
C ASN A 329 12.52 8.27 -13.15
N GLY A 330 12.12 7.09 -13.64
CA GLY A 330 10.75 6.59 -13.49
C GLY A 330 10.35 6.36 -12.03
N SER A 331 11.27 5.94 -11.17
CA SER A 331 10.96 5.71 -9.74
C SER A 331 10.45 6.97 -9.02
N GLY A 332 10.72 8.17 -9.55
CA GLY A 332 10.13 9.42 -9.07
C GLY A 332 8.60 9.47 -9.13
N LEU A 333 7.98 8.67 -10.00
CA LEU A 333 6.53 8.63 -10.23
C LEU A 333 5.81 7.59 -9.36
N PHE A 334 6.53 6.76 -8.61
CA PHE A 334 5.93 5.71 -7.76
C PHE A 334 5.05 6.26 -6.65
N THR A 335 5.39 7.41 -6.07
CA THR A 335 4.57 8.02 -5.03
C THR A 335 3.18 8.35 -5.57
N GLU A 336 3.10 9.02 -6.72
CA GLU A 336 1.82 9.36 -7.33
C GLU A 336 1.01 8.12 -7.75
N LEU A 337 1.64 7.13 -8.38
CA LEU A 337 0.96 5.90 -8.75
C LEU A 337 0.49 5.11 -7.51
N GLY A 338 1.34 4.98 -6.50
CA GLY A 338 1.03 4.31 -5.23
C GLY A 338 -0.12 4.97 -4.48
N GLU A 339 -0.20 6.30 -4.46
CA GLU A 339 -1.34 7.06 -3.92
C GLU A 339 -2.65 6.67 -4.59
N ILE A 340 -2.70 6.80 -5.92
CA ILE A 340 -3.92 6.61 -6.70
C ILE A 340 -4.34 5.15 -6.66
N ILE A 341 -3.43 4.23 -7.00
CA ILE A 341 -3.68 2.79 -7.04
C ILE A 341 -4.03 2.27 -5.65
N GLY A 342 -3.31 2.70 -4.60
CA GLY A 342 -3.60 2.29 -3.21
C GLY A 342 -4.97 2.75 -2.71
N THR A 343 -5.42 3.95 -3.12
CA THR A 343 -6.75 4.47 -2.78
C THR A 343 -7.85 3.70 -3.50
N LEU A 344 -7.69 3.43 -4.80
CA LEU A 344 -8.67 2.67 -5.58
C LEU A 344 -8.73 1.19 -5.15
N ASP A 345 -7.58 0.60 -4.80
CA ASP A 345 -7.48 -0.75 -4.25
C ASP A 345 -8.20 -0.87 -2.91
N HIS A 346 -8.08 0.14 -2.04
CA HIS A 346 -8.84 0.21 -0.79
C HIS A 346 -10.34 0.16 -1.03
N ILE A 347 -10.84 1.02 -1.92
CA ILE A 347 -12.25 1.10 -2.28
C ILE A 347 -12.76 -0.25 -2.77
N SER A 348 -12.07 -0.84 -3.75
CA SER A 348 -12.41 -2.13 -4.35
C SER A 348 -12.41 -3.29 -3.33
N SER A 349 -11.32 -3.43 -2.58
CA SER A 349 -11.13 -4.51 -1.63
C SER A 349 -12.12 -4.40 -0.46
N PHE A 350 -12.33 -3.19 0.05
CA PHE A 350 -13.24 -2.95 1.15
C PHE A 350 -14.70 -3.16 0.73
N TRP A 351 -15.09 -2.69 -0.46
CA TRP A 351 -16.41 -2.96 -1.04
C TRP A 351 -16.69 -4.46 -1.13
N THR A 352 -15.78 -5.20 -1.76
CA THR A 352 -15.89 -6.65 -1.95
C THR A 352 -16.02 -7.39 -0.62
N PHE A 353 -15.19 -7.02 0.37
CA PHE A 353 -15.27 -7.58 1.72
C PHE A 353 -16.64 -7.35 2.37
N ARG A 354 -17.18 -6.14 2.29
CA ARG A 354 -18.48 -5.79 2.90
C ARG A 354 -19.64 -6.49 2.20
N MET A 355 -19.62 -6.57 0.87
CA MET A 355 -20.64 -7.29 0.11
C MET A 355 -20.64 -8.78 0.41
N ASN A 356 -19.46 -9.42 0.44
CA ASN A 356 -19.34 -10.84 0.80
C ASN A 356 -19.88 -11.12 2.20
N LYS A 357 -19.60 -10.24 3.18
CA LYS A 357 -20.15 -10.36 4.52
C LYS A 357 -21.68 -10.21 4.55
N ALA A 358 -22.22 -9.26 3.78
CA ALA A 358 -23.67 -9.07 3.69
C ALA A 358 -24.36 -10.32 3.10
N ILE A 359 -23.78 -10.91 2.04
CA ILE A 359 -24.26 -12.16 1.43
C ILE A 359 -24.21 -13.32 2.44
N GLN A 360 -23.07 -13.52 3.11
CA GLN A 360 -22.87 -14.61 4.07
C GLN A 360 -23.82 -14.54 5.28
N THR A 361 -24.12 -13.33 5.74
CA THR A 361 -24.97 -13.12 6.93
C THR A 361 -26.45 -12.97 6.59
N GLY A 362 -26.80 -12.80 5.31
CA GLY A 362 -28.14 -12.43 4.84
C GLY A 362 -28.62 -11.07 5.35
N LYS A 363 -27.73 -10.24 5.90
CA LYS A 363 -28.06 -8.96 6.54
C LYS A 363 -27.42 -7.80 5.76
N PRO A 364 -28.21 -7.01 5.01
CA PRO A 364 -27.70 -5.78 4.40
C PRO A 364 -27.27 -4.76 5.48
N MET A 365 -26.35 -3.87 5.11
CA MET A 365 -25.89 -2.78 5.97
C MET A 365 -27.04 -1.81 6.26
N LYS A 366 -27.01 -1.19 7.43
CA LYS A 366 -27.94 -0.10 7.75
C LYS A 366 -27.57 1.17 6.96
N ALA A 367 -28.53 2.05 6.70
CA ALA A 367 -28.29 3.29 5.95
C ALA A 367 -27.14 4.15 6.50
N VAL A 368 -27.07 4.32 7.83
CA VAL A 368 -25.98 5.05 8.50
C VAL A 368 -24.63 4.35 8.32
N GLU A 369 -24.60 3.03 8.47
CA GLU A 369 -23.39 2.23 8.30
C GLU A 369 -22.89 2.29 6.84
N TYR A 370 -23.81 2.33 5.87
CA TYR A 370 -23.49 2.51 4.46
C TYR A 370 -22.97 3.92 4.16
N ALA A 371 -23.59 4.95 4.73
CA ALA A 371 -23.12 6.34 4.62
C ALA A 371 -21.69 6.49 5.13
N ASP A 372 -21.35 5.87 6.27
CA ASP A 372 -19.98 5.86 6.80
C ASP A 372 -18.96 5.25 5.82
N VAL A 373 -19.35 4.21 5.07
CA VAL A 373 -18.50 3.60 4.03
C VAL A 373 -18.30 4.57 2.87
N LEU A 374 -19.36 5.22 2.39
CA LEU A 374 -19.25 6.19 1.30
C LEU A 374 -18.40 7.40 1.73
N MET A 375 -18.56 7.90 2.96
CA MET A 375 -17.73 8.98 3.51
C MET A 375 -16.24 8.62 3.56
N ASP A 376 -15.91 7.36 3.89
CA ASP A 376 -14.53 6.89 3.85
C ASP A 376 -13.96 6.94 2.42
N PHE A 377 -14.70 6.41 1.46
CA PHE A 377 -14.28 6.42 0.05
C PHE A 377 -14.13 7.84 -0.48
N GLU A 378 -15.07 8.73 -0.16
CA GLU A 378 -15.00 10.15 -0.54
C GLU A 378 -13.77 10.81 0.07
N SER A 379 -13.49 10.55 1.34
CA SER A 379 -12.31 11.13 2.00
C SER A 379 -11.00 10.64 1.39
N GLY A 380 -10.91 9.37 1.01
CA GLY A 380 -9.73 8.84 0.32
C GLY A 380 -9.52 9.50 -1.04
N LEU A 381 -10.59 9.67 -1.82
CA LEU A 381 -10.54 10.33 -3.12
C LEU A 381 -10.23 11.82 -3.01
N ASN A 382 -10.83 12.54 -2.05
CA ASN A 382 -10.57 13.96 -1.85
C ASN A 382 -9.10 14.21 -1.48
N HIS A 383 -8.50 13.35 -0.65
CA HIS A 383 -7.09 13.47 -0.30
C HIS A 383 -6.14 13.40 -1.51
N LEU A 384 -6.50 12.64 -2.55
CA LEU A 384 -5.72 12.62 -3.80
C LEU A 384 -5.68 13.98 -4.51
N PHE A 385 -6.69 14.83 -4.28
CA PHE A 385 -6.91 16.06 -5.03
C PHE A 385 -6.75 17.34 -4.19
N GLU A 386 -6.81 17.26 -2.86
CA GLU A 386 -6.71 18.42 -1.95
C GLU A 386 -5.26 18.92 -1.77
N ASP A 387 -4.25 18.08 -1.99
CA ASP A 387 -2.84 18.38 -1.65
C ASP A 387 -1.91 18.64 -2.85
N ARG A 388 -2.43 19.01 -4.02
CA ARG A 388 -1.58 19.24 -5.20
C ARG A 388 -1.64 20.68 -5.70
N PRO A 389 -0.54 21.48 -5.59
CA PRO A 389 -0.28 22.46 -6.63
C PRO A 389 -0.29 21.71 -7.96
N THR A 390 -1.00 22.23 -8.96
CA THR A 390 -1.02 21.68 -10.31
C THR A 390 0.41 21.35 -10.73
N PHE A 391 0.76 20.06 -10.77
CA PHE A 391 1.96 19.62 -11.46
C PHE A 391 1.70 19.93 -12.92
N ASN A 392 2.21 21.07 -13.38
CA ASN A 392 2.32 21.31 -14.80
C ASN A 392 3.08 20.10 -15.35
N MET A 393 2.41 19.32 -16.21
CA MET A 393 3.02 18.30 -17.07
C MET A 393 3.92 18.96 -18.11
N THR A 394 4.72 19.95 -17.71
CA THR A 394 5.90 20.35 -18.43
C THR A 394 7.01 19.40 -18.01
N THR A 395 7.86 19.09 -18.97
CA THR A 395 9.06 18.25 -18.93
C THR A 395 10.05 18.59 -17.77
N SER A 396 9.72 19.55 -16.90
CA SER A 396 10.40 19.95 -15.68
C SER A 396 10.27 18.95 -14.51
N GLY A 397 9.34 17.99 -14.54
CA GLY A 397 9.29 16.89 -13.56
C GLY A 397 10.57 16.03 -13.52
N PHE A 398 11.38 16.11 -14.57
CA PHE A 398 12.69 15.46 -14.69
C PHE A 398 13.86 16.28 -14.07
N MET A 399 13.63 17.46 -13.48
CA MET A 399 14.69 18.39 -13.03
C MET A 399 14.79 18.64 -11.51
N ARG A 400 14.28 17.76 -10.64
CA ARG A 400 14.55 17.87 -9.19
C ARG A 400 15.09 16.59 -8.58
N ALA A 401 16.36 16.34 -8.89
CA ALA A 401 17.29 15.67 -7.99
C ALA A 401 18.64 16.40 -8.10
N GLN A 402 18.71 17.64 -7.62
CA GLN A 402 20.01 18.23 -7.30
C GLN A 402 20.47 17.59 -5.98
N ILE A 403 21.49 16.74 -6.11
CA ILE A 403 22.33 16.30 -4.99
C ILE A 403 22.87 17.58 -4.32
N PRO A 404 22.73 17.77 -2.99
CA PRO A 404 23.41 18.87 -2.33
C PRO A 404 24.91 18.68 -2.52
N ALA A 405 25.56 19.67 -3.11
CA ALA A 405 27.01 19.75 -3.07
C ALA A 405 27.45 20.16 -1.65
N ALA A 406 28.44 19.43 -1.14
CA ALA A 406 29.12 19.53 0.15
C ALA A 406 28.42 18.90 1.36
#